data_AF-A0A431I8B2-F1
#
_entry.id   AF-A0A431I8B2-F1
#
_cell.length_a   1.000
_cell.length_b   1.000
_cell.length_c   1.000
_cell.angle_alpha   90.00
_cell.angle_beta   90.00
_cell.angle_gamma   90.00
#
_symmetry.space_group_name_H-M   'P 1'
#
loop_
_entity.id
_entity.type
_entity.pdbx_description
1 polymer ?
#
loop_
_entity_poly.entity_id
_entity_poly.type
_entity_poly.pdbx_seq_one_letter_code
_entity_poly.pdbx_strand_id
1 'polypeptide(L)'
;MEVEMADEDEEEFERNLRLAEQGDADAQFEVGWMYAHGTGVSRNDGEAARWFRMAADQGDADAQRNLGWMYAHGLGVDRDDREAVYWYRQAAEQEHPDAQCDLGWMYEHGRGVIHDDKEAVRWYRKAAEQGQAFAQCNLGGMYEEGQGVEQDDRQARHWYRKAAEQGHPGAIMELERHEIMVGPLEDDPPAEADASAPDDLSDLIGIASVKAQVESLTQFIRVQNSRRAVGLKTPALSLHLIFTGNPGTGKTTVARRIGSIYRRLGLLQKGHVIECQRQDLVGEYIGHTAPKVRRKCDAAMDGVLFIDEAYSLMQPNSDKDFGSEAIAALVAEMENRRDRLVVIVAGHTQEMKAFLDANPGLRSRFWRTLHFEDYTAGELLEIFERFAIDGDYRLDAQARSVLLGRFEKSLAGRTRTFGNARHARNLFEQALEKHAARVGRLADPDCAALQTITAFDLP
;
A
#
# COMPACT_ATOMS: atom_id res chain seq x y z
N MET A 1 -23.99 45.40 -13.29
CA MET A 1 -23.35 44.29 -12.56
C MET A 1 -23.47 44.45 -11.05
N GLU A 2 -22.70 45.27 -10.32
CA GLU A 2 -22.87 45.35 -8.84
C GLU A 2 -24.25 45.85 -8.38
N VAL A 3 -24.86 46.80 -9.10
CA VAL A 3 -26.22 47.29 -8.77
C VAL A 3 -27.32 46.30 -9.18
N GLU A 4 -27.11 45.54 -10.26
CA GLU A 4 -28.09 44.53 -10.72
C GLU A 4 -28.06 43.26 -9.85
N MET A 5 -26.89 42.87 -9.32
CA MET A 5 -26.78 41.73 -8.40
C MET A 5 -27.39 42.03 -7.02
N ALA A 6 -27.29 43.28 -6.55
CA ALA A 6 -27.89 43.68 -5.27
C ALA A 6 -29.43 43.62 -5.31
N ASP A 7 -30.05 43.96 -6.45
CA ASP A 7 -31.50 43.90 -6.64
C ASP A 7 -31.99 42.44 -6.71
N GLU A 8 -31.21 41.51 -7.30
CA GLU A 8 -31.56 40.08 -7.37
C GLU A 8 -31.51 39.40 -5.99
N ASP A 9 -30.49 39.68 -5.18
CA ASP A 9 -30.35 39.11 -3.83
C ASP A 9 -31.47 39.60 -2.88
N GLU A 10 -31.92 40.86 -3.02
CA GLU A 10 -33.02 41.43 -2.22
C GLU A 10 -34.38 40.81 -2.61
N GLU A 11 -34.63 40.58 -3.91
CA GLU A 11 -35.82 39.86 -4.38
C GLU A 11 -35.84 38.39 -3.91
N GLU A 12 -34.69 37.72 -3.92
CA GLU A 12 -34.55 36.36 -3.41
C GLU A 12 -34.82 36.28 -1.91
N PHE A 13 -34.27 37.20 -1.14
CA PHE A 13 -34.52 37.33 0.29
C PHE A 13 -36.03 37.50 0.58
N GLU A 14 -36.71 38.42 -0.10
CA GLU A 14 -38.16 38.65 0.08
C GLU A 14 -39.03 37.46 -0.33
N ARG A 15 -38.55 36.63 -1.27
CA ARG A 15 -39.23 35.38 -1.65
C ARG A 15 -39.05 34.32 -0.56
N ASN A 16 -37.83 34.11 -0.09
CA ASN A 16 -37.52 33.12 0.95
C ASN A 16 -38.17 33.52 2.28
N LEU A 17 -38.21 34.81 2.62
CA LEU A 17 -38.89 35.33 3.82
C LEU A 17 -40.38 34.97 3.84
N ARG A 18 -41.09 35.15 2.72
CA ARG A 18 -42.51 34.79 2.62
C ARG A 18 -42.78 33.31 2.82
N LEU A 19 -41.86 32.43 2.40
CA LEU A 19 -41.97 30.98 2.58
C LEU A 19 -41.61 30.59 4.03
N ALA A 20 -40.57 31.21 4.58
CA ALA A 20 -40.13 30.98 5.96
C ALA A 20 -41.22 31.36 6.97
N GLU A 21 -41.93 32.48 6.74
CA GLU A 21 -43.08 32.92 7.55
C GLU A 21 -44.28 31.97 7.47
N GLN A 22 -44.39 31.17 6.40
CA GLN A 22 -45.41 30.13 6.25
C GLN A 22 -45.03 28.81 6.95
N GLY A 23 -43.84 28.74 7.55
CA GLY A 23 -43.37 27.58 8.30
C GLY A 23 -42.43 26.64 7.55
N ASP A 24 -42.04 26.98 6.32
CA ASP A 24 -41.14 26.14 5.51
C ASP A 24 -39.71 26.12 6.12
N ALA A 25 -39.22 24.92 6.47
CA ALA A 25 -37.96 24.76 7.20
C ALA A 25 -36.73 25.12 6.35
N ASP A 26 -36.71 24.73 5.07
CA ASP A 26 -35.63 25.04 4.14
C ASP A 26 -35.52 26.55 3.94
N ALA A 27 -36.66 27.23 3.72
CA ALA A 27 -36.69 28.68 3.61
C ALA A 27 -36.29 29.39 4.91
N GLN A 28 -36.64 28.84 6.08
CA GLN A 28 -36.18 29.38 7.37
C GLN A 28 -34.67 29.26 7.53
N PHE A 29 -34.07 28.15 7.10
CA PHE A 29 -32.61 27.99 7.04
C PHE A 29 -31.98 29.04 6.12
N GLU A 30 -32.48 29.17 4.89
CA GLU A 30 -31.94 30.11 3.89
C GLU A 30 -32.03 31.57 4.36
N VAL A 31 -33.15 31.97 4.95
CA VAL A 31 -33.31 33.31 5.55
C VAL A 31 -32.32 33.51 6.70
N GLY A 32 -32.13 32.49 7.54
CA GLY A 32 -31.10 32.51 8.59
C GLY A 32 -29.69 32.71 8.03
N TRP A 33 -29.36 32.01 6.94
CA TRP A 33 -28.07 32.12 6.25
C TRP A 33 -27.86 33.51 5.62
N MET A 34 -28.89 34.05 4.97
CA MET A 34 -28.89 35.40 4.40
C MET A 34 -28.66 36.47 5.47
N TYR A 35 -29.32 36.37 6.63
CA TYR A 35 -29.04 37.26 7.76
C TYR A 35 -27.64 37.09 8.36
N ALA A 36 -27.08 35.87 8.39
CA ALA A 36 -25.74 35.63 8.92
C ALA A 36 -24.63 36.20 8.03
N HIS A 37 -24.83 36.18 6.71
CA HIS A 37 -23.83 36.60 5.71
C HIS A 37 -24.09 38.01 5.15
N GLY A 38 -25.28 38.56 5.35
CA GLY A 38 -25.68 39.85 4.80
C GLY A 38 -25.99 39.82 3.30
N THR A 39 -26.53 38.70 2.81
CA THR A 39 -26.91 38.50 1.41
C THR A 39 -28.37 38.92 1.22
N GLY A 40 -28.64 39.92 0.38
CA GLY A 40 -29.98 40.47 0.16
C GLY A 40 -30.60 41.24 1.34
N VAL A 41 -29.96 41.20 2.52
CA VAL A 41 -30.38 41.91 3.73
C VAL A 41 -29.15 42.33 4.54
N SER A 42 -29.27 43.34 5.41
CA SER A 42 -28.19 43.70 6.33
C SER A 42 -27.90 42.56 7.32
N ARG A 43 -26.62 42.21 7.48
CA ARG A 43 -26.20 41.17 8.43
C ARG A 43 -26.76 41.42 9.83
N ASN A 44 -27.41 40.41 10.39
CA ASN A 44 -27.98 40.45 11.73
C ASN A 44 -27.93 39.05 12.36
N ASP A 45 -26.92 38.82 13.20
CA ASP A 45 -26.72 37.53 13.86
C ASP A 45 -27.89 37.17 14.79
N GLY A 46 -28.61 38.15 15.36
CA GLY A 46 -29.76 37.89 16.22
C GLY A 46 -30.97 37.33 15.46
N GLU A 47 -31.27 37.90 14.28
CA GLU A 47 -32.30 37.35 13.40
C GLU A 47 -31.87 36.02 12.79
N ALA A 48 -30.60 35.87 12.40
CA ALA A 48 -30.07 34.59 11.92
C ALA A 48 -30.26 33.47 12.95
N ALA A 49 -29.90 33.70 14.23
CA ALA A 49 -30.12 32.72 15.29
C ALA A 49 -31.59 32.37 15.50
N ARG A 50 -32.48 33.36 15.37
CA ARG A 50 -33.93 33.14 15.48
C ARG A 50 -34.44 32.25 14.35
N TRP A 51 -34.07 32.53 13.12
CA TRP A 51 -34.49 31.75 11.95
C TRP A 51 -33.90 30.34 11.93
N PHE A 52 -32.60 30.19 12.23
CA PHE A 52 -31.98 28.88 12.42
C PHE A 52 -32.65 28.08 13.54
N ARG A 53 -33.08 28.72 14.64
CA ARG A 53 -33.83 28.01 15.68
C ARG A 53 -35.16 27.47 15.18
N MET A 54 -35.91 28.26 14.41
CA MET A 54 -37.18 27.80 13.84
C MET A 54 -36.98 26.59 12.91
N ALA A 55 -35.97 26.62 12.04
CA ALA A 55 -35.64 25.48 11.17
C ALA A 55 -35.10 24.27 11.97
N ALA A 56 -34.23 24.51 12.95
CA ALA A 56 -33.63 23.47 13.78
C ALA A 56 -34.66 22.73 14.64
N ASP A 57 -35.66 23.45 15.17
CA ASP A 57 -36.80 22.89 15.92
C ASP A 57 -37.66 21.97 15.03
N GLN A 58 -37.62 22.16 13.71
CA GLN A 58 -38.29 21.30 12.72
C GLN A 58 -37.43 20.11 12.25
N GLY A 59 -36.18 20.02 12.71
CA GLY A 59 -35.29 18.90 12.40
C GLY A 59 -34.24 19.20 11.33
N ASP A 60 -34.16 20.43 10.81
CA ASP A 60 -33.18 20.78 9.77
C ASP A 60 -31.73 20.67 10.31
N ALA A 61 -30.93 19.80 9.70
CA ALA A 61 -29.61 19.45 10.23
C ALA A 61 -28.58 20.57 10.05
N ASP A 62 -28.64 21.32 8.95
CA ASP A 62 -27.76 22.46 8.68
C ASP A 62 -28.05 23.62 9.65
N ALA A 63 -29.34 23.90 9.91
CA ALA A 63 -29.78 24.87 10.89
C ALA A 63 -29.38 24.47 12.32
N GLN A 64 -29.52 23.19 12.68
CA GLN A 64 -29.05 22.66 13.96
C GLN A 64 -27.54 22.87 14.12
N ARG A 65 -26.74 22.56 13.10
CA ARG A 65 -25.28 22.77 13.12
C ARG A 65 -24.94 24.26 13.25
N ASN A 66 -25.59 25.13 12.46
CA ASN A 66 -25.32 26.56 12.48
C ASN A 66 -25.76 27.21 13.80
N LEU A 67 -26.90 26.83 14.35
CA LEU A 67 -27.34 27.29 15.67
C LEU A 67 -26.37 26.85 16.77
N GLY A 68 -25.87 25.61 16.69
CA GLY A 68 -24.80 25.13 17.58
C GLY A 68 -23.55 26.01 17.52
N TRP A 69 -23.14 26.42 16.32
CA TRP A 69 -22.00 27.32 16.11
C TRP A 69 -22.25 28.73 16.67
N MET A 70 -23.46 29.26 16.52
CA MET A 70 -23.85 30.55 17.08
C MET A 70 -23.80 30.56 18.60
N TYR A 71 -24.30 29.50 19.25
CA TYR A 71 -24.18 29.34 20.70
C TYR A 71 -22.73 29.16 21.18
N ALA A 72 -21.89 28.41 20.46
CA ALA A 72 -20.49 28.21 20.82
C ALA A 72 -19.66 29.51 20.76
N HIS A 73 -20.05 30.45 19.89
CA HIS A 73 -19.33 31.71 19.66
C HIS A 73 -20.04 32.95 20.21
N GLY A 74 -21.28 32.83 20.71
CA GLY A 74 -22.07 33.94 21.22
C GLY A 74 -22.51 34.93 20.13
N LEU A 75 -22.88 34.42 18.96
CA LEU A 75 -23.29 35.24 17.81
C LEU A 75 -24.81 35.35 17.80
N GLY A 76 -25.35 36.54 18.02
CA GLY A 76 -26.81 36.77 18.07
C GLY A 76 -27.53 36.15 19.28
N VAL A 77 -26.85 35.30 20.05
CA VAL A 77 -27.31 34.67 21.28
C VAL A 77 -26.20 34.73 22.33
N ASP A 78 -26.55 34.65 23.62
CA ASP A 78 -25.55 34.49 24.66
C ASP A 78 -24.78 33.18 24.46
N ARG A 79 -23.46 33.23 24.66
CA ARG A 79 -22.61 32.06 24.50
C ARG A 79 -23.00 30.98 25.51
N ASP A 80 -23.34 29.79 25.00
CA ASP A 80 -23.67 28.63 25.81
C ASP A 80 -23.15 27.35 25.13
N ASP A 81 -22.01 26.86 25.62
CA ASP A 81 -21.38 25.65 25.07
C ASP A 81 -22.25 24.38 25.30
N ARG A 82 -23.18 24.36 26.25
CA ARG A 82 -24.09 23.22 26.48
C ARG A 82 -25.21 23.18 25.44
N GLU A 83 -25.79 24.34 25.13
CA GLU A 83 -26.74 24.47 24.02
C GLU A 83 -26.05 24.13 22.69
N ALA A 84 -24.82 24.58 22.49
CA ALA A 84 -24.04 24.22 21.31
C ALA A 84 -23.91 22.70 21.14
N VAL A 85 -23.50 21.98 22.20
CA VAL A 85 -23.43 20.52 22.19
C VAL A 85 -24.77 19.87 21.91
N TYR A 86 -25.86 20.39 22.48
CA TYR A 86 -27.20 19.85 22.26
C TYR A 86 -27.54 19.89 20.77
N TRP A 87 -27.39 21.04 20.13
CA TRP A 87 -27.70 21.23 18.71
C TRP A 87 -26.75 20.47 17.78
N TYR A 88 -25.44 20.47 18.07
CA TYR A 88 -24.48 19.65 17.34
C TYR A 88 -24.81 18.15 17.44
N ARG A 89 -25.26 17.67 18.61
CA ARG A 89 -25.66 16.27 18.76
C ARG A 89 -26.87 15.92 17.92
N GLN A 90 -27.90 16.79 17.87
CA GLN A 90 -29.06 16.55 17.01
C GLN A 90 -28.65 16.44 15.53
N ALA A 91 -27.83 17.35 15.02
CA ALA A 91 -27.35 17.29 13.64
C ALA A 91 -26.42 16.09 13.40
N ALA A 92 -25.52 15.78 14.34
CA ALA A 92 -24.57 14.68 14.22
C ALA A 92 -25.25 13.29 14.23
N GLU A 93 -26.36 13.15 14.96
CA GLU A 93 -27.22 11.96 14.96
C GLU A 93 -27.97 11.76 13.64
N GLN A 94 -28.15 12.84 12.86
CA GLN A 94 -28.64 12.82 11.48
C GLN A 94 -27.51 12.63 10.43
N GLU A 95 -26.34 12.17 10.88
CA GLU A 95 -25.16 11.91 10.06
C GLU A 95 -24.49 13.16 9.44
N HIS A 96 -24.84 14.38 9.88
CA HIS A 96 -24.23 15.61 9.37
C HIS A 96 -22.70 15.66 9.66
N PRO A 97 -21.81 15.71 8.64
CA PRO A 97 -20.36 15.58 8.84
C PRO A 97 -19.73 16.70 9.66
N ASP A 98 -20.07 17.96 9.38
CA ASP A 98 -19.51 19.09 10.15
C ASP A 98 -19.99 19.10 11.60
N ALA A 99 -21.26 18.79 11.87
CA ALA A 99 -21.75 18.66 13.23
C ALA A 99 -21.07 17.52 14.00
N GLN A 100 -20.78 16.39 13.34
CA GLN A 100 -19.99 15.31 13.93
C GLN A 100 -18.55 15.76 14.25
N CYS A 101 -17.92 16.54 13.37
CA CYS A 101 -16.61 17.13 13.63
C CYS A 101 -16.66 18.12 14.80
N ASP A 102 -17.61 19.05 14.78
CA ASP A 102 -17.80 20.07 15.82
C ASP A 102 -18.10 19.40 17.18
N LEU A 103 -18.93 18.36 17.22
CA LEU A 103 -19.20 17.60 18.44
C LEU A 103 -17.97 16.84 18.95
N GLY A 104 -17.18 16.24 18.06
CA GLY A 104 -15.91 15.62 18.41
C GLY A 104 -14.96 16.61 19.09
N TRP A 105 -14.89 17.83 18.55
CA TRP A 105 -14.08 18.91 19.10
C TRP A 105 -14.56 19.37 20.49
N MET A 106 -15.88 19.42 20.71
CA MET A 106 -16.45 19.73 22.03
C MET A 106 -16.07 18.68 23.09
N TYR A 107 -16.03 17.40 22.73
CA TYR A 107 -15.59 16.31 23.61
C TYR A 107 -14.08 16.34 23.89
N GLU A 108 -13.26 16.60 22.89
CA GLU A 108 -11.79 16.71 23.00
C GLU A 108 -11.37 17.90 23.89
N HIS A 109 -12.18 18.95 23.97
CA HIS A 109 -11.84 20.14 24.76
C HIS A 109 -12.69 20.27 26.04
N GLY A 110 -13.60 19.32 26.30
CA GLY A 110 -14.55 19.40 27.40
C GLY A 110 -15.40 20.68 27.40
N ARG A 111 -15.74 21.23 26.23
CA ARG A 111 -16.59 22.42 26.09
C ARG A 111 -18.05 21.98 26.09
N GLY A 112 -18.83 22.42 27.08
CA GLY A 112 -20.25 22.04 27.22
C GLY A 112 -20.50 20.57 27.62
N VAL A 113 -19.49 19.70 27.53
CA VAL A 113 -19.49 18.30 27.95
C VAL A 113 -18.29 18.00 28.86
N ILE A 114 -18.33 16.85 29.53
CA ILE A 114 -17.15 16.31 30.20
C ILE A 114 -16.15 15.91 29.10
N HIS A 115 -14.88 16.32 29.28
CA HIS A 115 -13.75 15.91 28.43
C HIS A 115 -13.72 14.39 28.25
N ASP A 116 -13.74 13.92 27.01
CA ASP A 116 -13.70 12.50 26.67
C ASP A 116 -13.09 12.27 25.27
N ASP A 117 -11.80 11.96 25.25
CA ASP A 117 -11.06 11.71 24.01
C ASP A 117 -11.60 10.50 23.23
N LYS A 118 -12.23 9.52 23.91
CA LYS A 118 -12.78 8.33 23.23
C LYS A 118 -14.04 8.68 22.46
N GLU A 119 -14.91 9.49 23.05
CA GLU A 119 -16.08 10.02 22.34
C GLU A 119 -15.66 11.01 21.24
N ALA A 120 -14.64 11.84 21.47
CA ALA A 120 -14.07 12.69 20.43
C ALA A 120 -13.61 11.88 19.21
N VAL A 121 -12.77 10.86 19.41
CA VAL A 121 -12.34 9.93 18.35
C VAL A 121 -13.54 9.29 17.65
N ARG A 122 -14.56 8.86 18.40
CA ARG A 122 -15.74 8.21 17.82
C ARG A 122 -16.46 9.13 16.86
N TRP A 123 -16.65 10.40 17.22
CA TRP A 123 -17.32 11.39 16.37
C TRP A 123 -16.44 11.84 15.21
N TYR A 124 -15.15 12.10 15.45
CA TYR A 124 -14.20 12.40 14.38
C TYR A 124 -14.09 11.27 13.36
N ARG A 125 -14.08 10.00 13.79
CA ARG A 125 -14.06 8.85 12.88
C ARG A 125 -15.28 8.83 11.96
N LYS A 126 -16.49 9.05 12.49
CA LYS A 126 -17.69 9.12 11.67
C LYS A 126 -17.61 10.24 10.62
N ALA A 127 -17.21 11.45 11.01
CA ALA A 127 -17.07 12.57 10.09
C ALA A 127 -15.96 12.34 9.05
N ALA A 128 -14.83 11.78 9.49
CA ALA A 128 -13.66 11.51 8.65
C ALA A 128 -13.94 10.43 7.59
N GLU A 129 -14.72 9.39 7.95
CA GLU A 129 -15.20 8.35 7.04
C GLU A 129 -16.14 8.90 5.96
N GLN A 130 -16.86 9.99 6.26
CA GLN A 130 -17.69 10.73 5.30
C GLN A 130 -16.90 11.74 4.45
N GLY A 131 -15.58 11.82 4.63
CA GLY A 131 -14.72 12.70 3.83
C GLY A 131 -14.45 14.07 4.44
N GLN A 132 -14.96 14.39 5.63
CA GLN A 132 -14.79 15.73 6.22
C GLN A 132 -13.31 15.98 6.59
N ALA A 133 -12.69 16.97 5.95
CA ALA A 133 -11.23 17.18 6.01
C ALA A 133 -10.69 17.62 7.39
N PHE A 134 -11.43 18.44 8.13
CA PHE A 134 -11.04 18.85 9.50
C PHE A 134 -11.08 17.66 10.46
N ALA A 135 -12.10 16.80 10.38
CA ALA A 135 -12.23 15.59 11.18
C ALA A 135 -11.14 14.58 10.85
N GLN A 136 -10.77 14.45 9.57
CA GLN A 136 -9.62 13.65 9.16
C GLN A 136 -8.32 14.20 9.77
N CYS A 137 -8.11 15.52 9.75
CA CYS A 137 -6.94 16.12 10.39
C CYS A 137 -6.93 15.90 11.91
N ASN A 138 -8.04 16.16 12.59
CA ASN A 138 -8.14 16.00 14.05
C ASN A 138 -7.97 14.53 14.45
N LEU A 139 -8.59 13.59 13.72
CA LEU A 139 -8.39 12.16 13.96
C LEU A 139 -6.93 11.74 13.74
N GLY A 140 -6.26 12.34 12.76
CA GLY A 140 -4.82 12.18 12.56
C GLY A 140 -4.03 12.53 13.82
N GLY A 141 -4.31 13.69 14.41
CA GLY A 141 -3.72 14.14 15.66
C GLY A 141 -4.03 13.22 16.86
N MET A 142 -5.28 12.76 16.98
CA MET A 142 -5.65 11.81 18.05
C MET A 142 -4.83 10.52 17.99
N TYR A 143 -4.54 10.01 16.78
CA TYR A 143 -3.67 8.85 16.59
C TYR A 143 -2.19 9.15 16.81
N GLU A 144 -1.71 10.33 16.41
CA GLU A 144 -0.33 10.76 16.61
C GLU A 144 0.03 10.89 18.10
N GLU A 145 -0.91 11.42 18.88
CA GLU A 145 -0.71 11.66 20.31
C GLU A 145 -1.21 10.52 21.20
N GLY A 146 -1.93 9.54 20.64
CA GLY A 146 -2.54 8.45 21.40
C GLY A 146 -3.64 8.91 22.36
N GLN A 147 -4.39 9.96 21.98
CA GLN A 147 -5.50 10.50 22.76
C GLN A 147 -6.78 9.75 22.40
N GLY A 148 -7.41 9.09 23.37
CA GLY A 148 -8.65 8.32 23.14
C GLY A 148 -8.47 7.03 22.31
N VAL A 149 -7.31 6.85 21.67
CA VAL A 149 -6.90 5.66 20.90
C VAL A 149 -5.46 5.28 21.24
N GLU A 150 -5.06 4.06 20.90
CA GLU A 150 -3.64 3.69 20.95
C GLU A 150 -2.86 4.53 19.94
N GLN A 151 -1.70 5.05 20.35
CA GLN A 151 -0.84 5.84 19.49
C GLN A 151 -0.43 5.03 18.26
N ASP A 152 -0.67 5.60 17.08
CA ASP A 152 -0.38 4.96 15.79
C ASP A 152 -0.05 6.01 14.73
N ASP A 153 1.24 6.30 14.57
CA ASP A 153 1.71 7.26 13.57
C ASP A 153 1.33 6.86 12.12
N ARG A 154 1.04 5.58 11.84
CA ARG A 154 0.61 5.14 10.50
C ARG A 154 -0.83 5.57 10.24
N GLN A 155 -1.72 5.37 11.22
CA GLN A 155 -3.09 5.88 11.15
C GLN A 155 -3.10 7.41 11.11
N ALA A 156 -2.23 8.08 11.88
CA ALA A 156 -2.09 9.53 11.85
C ALA A 156 -1.83 10.06 10.43
N ARG A 157 -0.76 9.59 9.79
CA ARG A 157 -0.41 9.97 8.40
C ARG A 157 -1.48 9.57 7.39
N HIS A 158 -2.14 8.43 7.56
CA HIS A 158 -3.23 8.02 6.67
C HIS A 158 -4.36 9.05 6.67
N TRP A 159 -4.78 9.52 7.86
CA TRP A 159 -5.83 10.52 7.97
C TRP A 159 -5.35 11.92 7.56
N TYR A 160 -4.12 12.31 7.90
CA TYR A 160 -3.52 13.55 7.40
C TYR A 160 -3.43 13.58 5.88
N ARG A 161 -3.04 12.47 5.23
CA ARG A 161 -3.00 12.37 3.76
C ARG A 161 -4.35 12.63 3.13
N LYS A 162 -5.41 11.97 3.62
CA LYS A 162 -6.77 12.19 3.12
C LYS A 162 -7.22 13.65 3.27
N ALA A 163 -6.87 14.32 4.37
CA ALA A 163 -7.17 15.73 4.56
C ALA A 163 -6.33 16.63 3.63
N ALA A 164 -5.05 16.30 3.43
CA ALA A 164 -4.13 17.03 2.56
C ALA A 164 -4.50 16.93 1.06
N GLU A 165 -5.00 15.77 0.62
CA GLU A 165 -5.54 15.57 -0.73
C GLU A 165 -6.73 16.50 -1.03
N GLN A 166 -7.45 16.93 0.01
CA GLN A 166 -8.53 17.91 -0.05
C GLN A 166 -8.05 19.36 0.14
N GLY A 167 -6.74 19.58 0.24
CA GLY A 167 -6.13 20.90 0.40
C GLY A 167 -6.14 21.43 1.84
N HIS A 168 -6.34 20.58 2.86
CA HIS A 168 -6.36 21.03 4.26
C HIS A 168 -4.95 21.49 4.72
N PRO A 169 -4.74 22.78 5.05
CA PRO A 169 -3.40 23.33 5.30
C PRO A 169 -2.70 22.70 6.51
N GLY A 170 -3.45 22.45 7.60
CA GLY A 170 -2.90 21.83 8.80
C GLY A 170 -2.38 20.42 8.54
N ALA A 171 -3.07 19.66 7.68
CA ALA A 171 -2.69 18.29 7.40
C ALA A 171 -1.47 18.20 6.46
N ILE A 172 -1.37 19.13 5.50
CA ILE A 172 -0.17 19.27 4.65
C ILE A 172 1.06 19.55 5.52
N MET A 173 0.95 20.48 6.46
CA MET A 173 2.05 20.83 7.38
C MET A 173 2.48 19.65 8.26
N GLU A 174 1.53 18.89 8.81
CA GLU A 174 1.85 17.72 9.63
C GLU A 174 2.47 16.58 8.81
N LEU A 175 2.07 16.40 7.54
CA LEU A 175 2.73 15.43 6.66
C LEU A 175 4.18 15.83 6.33
N GLU A 176 4.41 17.09 5.98
CA GLU A 176 5.77 17.61 5.73
C GLU A 176 6.66 17.43 6.97
N ARG A 177 6.11 17.68 8.16
CA ARG A 177 6.78 17.45 9.44
C ARG A 177 7.14 15.98 9.64
N HIS A 178 6.21 15.06 9.35
CA HIS A 178 6.43 13.62 9.45
C HIS A 178 7.47 13.11 8.44
N GLU A 179 7.50 13.63 7.22
CA GLU A 179 8.49 13.28 6.19
C GLU A 179 9.92 13.65 6.63
N ILE A 180 10.08 14.77 7.33
CA ILE A 180 11.39 15.26 7.82
C ILE A 180 11.85 14.49 9.08
N MET A 181 10.94 14.16 9.99
CA MET A 181 11.30 13.60 11.32
C MET A 181 11.40 12.07 11.36
N VAL A 182 10.62 11.35 10.56
CA VAL A 182 10.49 9.87 10.65
C VAL A 182 11.12 9.15 9.45
N GLY A 183 11.46 9.88 8.39
CA GLY A 183 11.87 9.30 7.10
C GLY A 183 10.70 8.62 6.37
N PRO A 184 10.84 8.29 5.08
CA PRO A 184 9.79 7.60 4.34
C PRO A 184 9.56 6.20 4.94
N LEU A 185 8.33 5.92 5.37
CA LEU A 185 7.94 4.58 5.78
C LEU A 185 7.76 3.69 4.56
N GLU A 186 8.46 2.56 4.52
CA GLU A 186 8.37 1.57 3.44
C GLU A 186 7.01 0.82 3.36
N ASP A 187 5.97 1.21 4.11
CA ASP A 187 4.76 0.42 4.33
C ASP A 187 3.43 1.22 4.34
N ASP A 188 3.26 2.20 3.44
CA ASP A 188 1.92 2.78 3.21
C ASP A 188 1.03 1.77 2.48
N PRO A 189 -0.17 1.39 3.00
CA PRO A 189 -1.15 0.68 2.19
C PRO A 189 -1.56 1.62 1.03
N PRO A 190 -1.62 1.13 -0.21
CA PRO A 190 -1.99 2.01 -1.30
C PRO A 190 -3.42 2.53 -1.07
N ALA A 191 -3.56 3.85 -1.19
CA ALA A 191 -4.80 4.47 -1.66
C ALA A 191 -5.32 3.67 -2.86
N GLU A 192 -6.64 3.52 -2.92
CA GLU A 192 -7.43 2.81 -3.93
C GLU A 192 -6.61 2.18 -5.05
N ALA A 193 -6.57 0.84 -5.07
CA ALA A 193 -5.89 0.02 -6.06
C ALA A 193 -5.94 0.64 -7.47
N ASP A 194 -4.89 1.39 -7.81
CA ASP A 194 -4.68 1.87 -9.17
C ASP A 194 -4.32 0.66 -10.03
N ALA A 195 -5.37 0.00 -10.51
CA ALA A 195 -5.31 -1.19 -11.34
C ALA A 195 -4.77 -0.89 -12.75
N SER A 196 -4.40 0.37 -13.04
CA SER A 196 -3.89 0.85 -14.34
C SER A 196 -2.37 0.98 -14.40
N ALA A 197 -1.65 0.85 -13.27
CA ALA A 197 -0.18 0.90 -13.29
C ALA A 197 0.42 -0.27 -14.09
N PRO A 198 1.37 -0.01 -15.02
CA PRO A 198 1.92 -1.04 -15.91
C PRO A 198 2.53 -2.21 -15.13
N ASP A 199 2.44 -3.41 -15.71
CA ASP A 199 2.94 -4.64 -15.11
C ASP A 199 4.42 -4.52 -14.74
N ASP A 200 4.68 -4.63 -13.45
CA ASP A 200 5.97 -4.49 -12.75
C ASP A 200 7.00 -5.59 -13.14
N LEU A 201 6.59 -6.50 -14.03
CA LEU A 201 7.41 -7.57 -14.62
C LEU A 201 7.93 -7.20 -16.01
N SER A 202 7.40 -6.16 -16.66
CA SER A 202 7.82 -5.75 -18.00
C SER A 202 9.31 -5.41 -18.06
N ASP A 203 9.82 -4.72 -17.04
CA ASP A 203 11.23 -4.32 -16.87
C ASP A 203 12.22 -5.46 -16.64
N LEU A 204 11.75 -6.68 -16.31
CA LEU A 204 12.66 -7.80 -16.11
C LEU A 204 13.16 -8.31 -17.46
N ILE A 205 14.48 -8.47 -17.58
CA ILE A 205 15.10 -9.02 -18.79
C ILE A 205 14.68 -10.49 -18.93
N GLY A 206 14.21 -10.86 -20.13
CA GLY A 206 13.81 -12.22 -20.50
C GLY A 206 12.57 -12.78 -19.79
N ILE A 207 12.53 -14.12 -19.67
CA ILE A 207 11.49 -14.89 -18.98
C ILE A 207 10.05 -14.70 -19.53
N ALA A 208 9.92 -14.62 -20.86
CA ALA A 208 8.64 -14.39 -21.54
C ALA A 208 7.54 -15.38 -21.15
N SER A 209 7.90 -16.65 -20.95
CA SER A 209 6.97 -17.71 -20.53
C SER A 209 6.39 -17.48 -19.13
N VAL A 210 7.18 -16.93 -18.20
CA VAL A 210 6.71 -16.56 -16.85
C VAL A 210 5.87 -15.30 -16.91
N LYS A 211 6.29 -14.28 -17.68
CA LYS A 211 5.50 -13.06 -17.87
C LYS A 211 4.09 -13.38 -18.37
N ALA A 212 3.97 -14.22 -19.40
CA ALA A 212 2.67 -14.64 -19.94
C ALA A 212 1.81 -15.39 -18.91
N GLN A 213 2.42 -16.25 -18.09
CA GLN A 213 1.71 -17.00 -17.04
C GLN A 213 1.25 -16.11 -15.88
N VAL A 214 2.07 -15.14 -15.47
CA VAL A 214 1.69 -14.16 -14.44
C VAL A 214 0.61 -13.24 -14.97
N GLU A 215 0.70 -12.78 -16.21
CA GLU A 215 -0.33 -11.95 -16.84
C GLU A 215 -1.68 -12.67 -16.88
N SER A 216 -1.69 -13.93 -17.32
CA SER A 216 -2.89 -14.78 -17.28
C SER A 216 -3.45 -14.94 -15.86
N LEU A 217 -2.59 -15.02 -14.84
CA LEU A 217 -3.01 -15.06 -13.44
C LEU A 217 -3.64 -13.75 -12.98
N THR A 218 -3.01 -12.61 -13.29
CA THR A 218 -3.51 -11.26 -13.01
C THR A 218 -4.89 -11.05 -13.62
N GLN A 219 -5.05 -11.38 -14.90
CA GLN A 219 -6.33 -11.30 -15.60
C GLN A 219 -7.40 -12.18 -14.94
N PHE A 220 -7.04 -13.42 -14.60
CA PHE A 220 -7.95 -14.33 -13.90
C PHE A 220 -8.41 -13.76 -12.56
N ILE A 221 -7.49 -13.22 -11.74
CA ILE A 221 -7.79 -12.61 -10.44
C ILE A 221 -8.70 -11.38 -10.62
N ARG A 222 -8.42 -10.52 -11.59
CA ARG A 222 -9.26 -9.34 -11.91
C ARG A 222 -10.70 -9.73 -12.19
N VAL A 223 -10.92 -10.78 -12.98
CA VAL A 223 -12.27 -11.30 -13.26
C VAL A 223 -12.93 -11.82 -11.99
N GLN A 224 -12.21 -12.54 -11.12
CA GLN A 224 -12.78 -13.02 -9.85
C GLN A 224 -13.12 -11.87 -8.90
N ASN A 225 -12.26 -10.85 -8.77
CA ASN A 225 -12.55 -9.67 -7.96
C ASN A 225 -13.80 -8.93 -8.49
N SER A 226 -13.93 -8.78 -9.80
CA SER A 226 -15.11 -8.20 -10.43
C SER A 226 -16.38 -9.00 -10.14
N ARG A 227 -16.30 -10.34 -10.22
CA ARG A 227 -17.41 -11.24 -9.85
C ARG A 227 -17.80 -11.10 -8.38
N ARG A 228 -16.82 -10.99 -7.47
CA ARG A 228 -17.06 -10.78 -6.04
C ARG A 228 -17.73 -9.44 -5.78
N ALA A 229 -17.34 -8.37 -6.48
CA ALA A 229 -17.93 -7.04 -6.34
C ALA A 229 -19.42 -7.00 -6.70
N VAL A 230 -19.86 -7.82 -7.67
CA VAL A 230 -21.28 -7.96 -8.03
C VAL A 230 -22.00 -9.08 -7.25
N GLY A 231 -21.41 -9.58 -6.17
CA GLY A 231 -22.03 -10.57 -5.28
C GLY A 231 -22.10 -12.00 -5.83
N LEU A 232 -21.40 -12.32 -6.92
CA LEU A 232 -21.35 -13.69 -7.47
C LEU A 232 -20.39 -14.56 -6.65
N LYS A 233 -20.74 -15.85 -6.52
CA LYS A 233 -19.85 -16.84 -5.91
C LYS A 233 -18.57 -16.98 -6.76
N THR A 234 -17.43 -16.83 -6.10
CA THR A 234 -16.09 -17.04 -6.66
C THR A 234 -15.47 -18.30 -6.06
N PRO A 235 -14.84 -19.18 -6.86
CA PRO A 235 -14.12 -20.32 -6.32
C PRO A 235 -12.93 -19.86 -5.47
N ALA A 236 -12.61 -20.62 -4.42
CA ALA A 236 -11.43 -20.37 -3.60
C ALA A 236 -10.17 -20.64 -4.44
N LEU A 237 -9.29 -19.63 -4.55
CA LEU A 237 -8.04 -19.75 -5.28
C LEU A 237 -6.92 -20.12 -4.34
N SER A 238 -6.20 -21.18 -4.65
CA SER A 238 -4.86 -21.35 -4.08
C SER A 238 -3.92 -20.38 -4.80
N LEU A 239 -3.29 -19.50 -4.03
CA LEU A 239 -2.34 -18.51 -4.55
C LEU A 239 -0.88 -18.99 -4.49
N HIS A 240 -0.66 -20.19 -3.96
CA HIS A 240 0.67 -20.78 -3.78
C HIS A 240 1.30 -21.19 -5.11
N LEU A 241 2.61 -20.94 -5.27
CA LEU A 241 3.32 -21.14 -6.54
C LEU A 241 4.57 -22.01 -6.36
N ILE A 242 4.94 -22.72 -7.42
CA ILE A 242 6.22 -23.44 -7.51
C ILE A 242 7.10 -22.75 -8.54
N PHE A 243 8.32 -22.39 -8.17
CA PHE A 243 9.31 -21.87 -9.09
C PHE A 243 10.36 -22.95 -9.39
N THR A 244 10.51 -23.29 -10.67
CA THR A 244 11.53 -24.25 -11.11
C THR A 244 12.51 -23.58 -12.06
N GLY A 245 13.80 -23.87 -11.94
CA GLY A 245 14.81 -23.40 -12.88
C GLY A 245 16.20 -23.30 -12.28
N ASN A 246 17.20 -23.06 -13.11
CA ASN A 246 18.60 -22.99 -12.68
C ASN A 246 18.91 -21.75 -11.82
N PRO A 247 20.03 -21.72 -11.08
CA PRO A 247 20.39 -20.58 -10.25
C PRO A 247 20.56 -19.32 -11.10
N GLY A 248 20.21 -18.17 -10.54
CA GLY A 248 20.38 -16.87 -11.22
C GLY A 248 19.42 -16.60 -12.39
N THR A 249 18.31 -17.33 -12.51
CA THR A 249 17.23 -17.07 -13.49
C THR A 249 16.20 -16.04 -13.02
N GLY A 250 16.44 -15.34 -11.91
CA GLY A 250 15.54 -14.28 -11.41
C GLY A 250 14.36 -14.75 -10.53
N LYS A 251 14.36 -16.01 -10.05
CA LYS A 251 13.30 -16.55 -9.17
C LYS A 251 12.95 -15.64 -7.99
N THR A 252 13.95 -15.23 -7.20
CA THR A 252 13.75 -14.36 -6.04
C THR A 252 13.19 -12.99 -6.44
N THR A 253 13.72 -12.40 -7.52
CA THR A 253 13.23 -11.12 -8.06
C THR A 253 11.77 -11.20 -8.47
N VAL A 254 11.37 -12.27 -9.18
CA VAL A 254 9.98 -12.49 -9.57
C VAL A 254 9.09 -12.74 -8.35
N ALA A 255 9.56 -13.44 -7.32
CA ALA A 255 8.78 -13.63 -6.09
C ALA A 255 8.41 -12.29 -5.44
N ARG A 256 9.36 -11.35 -5.38
CA ARG A 256 9.12 -9.98 -4.89
C ARG A 256 8.11 -9.22 -5.74
N ARG A 257 8.20 -9.32 -7.07
CA ARG A 257 7.21 -8.73 -7.98
C ARG A 257 5.82 -9.35 -7.81
N ILE A 258 5.71 -10.66 -7.62
CA ILE A 258 4.42 -11.32 -7.36
C ILE A 258 3.81 -10.82 -6.05
N GLY A 259 4.61 -10.66 -4.98
CA GLY A 259 4.13 -10.06 -3.73
C GLY A 259 3.53 -8.68 -3.92
N SER A 260 4.22 -7.80 -4.65
CA SER A 260 3.73 -6.47 -5.04
C SER A 260 2.45 -6.53 -5.89
N ILE A 261 2.39 -7.43 -6.88
CA ILE A 261 1.21 -7.62 -7.72
C ILE A 261 0.00 -8.06 -6.89
N TYR A 262 0.18 -9.07 -6.03
CA TYR A 262 -0.90 -9.55 -5.18
C TYR A 262 -1.40 -8.51 -4.19
N ARG A 263 -0.50 -7.65 -3.69
CA ARG A 263 -0.88 -6.51 -2.87
C ARG A 263 -1.77 -5.54 -3.63
N ARG A 264 -1.35 -5.11 -4.82
CA ARG A 264 -2.12 -4.19 -5.67
C ARG A 264 -3.48 -4.76 -6.09
N LEU A 265 -3.55 -6.07 -6.30
CA LEU A 265 -4.80 -6.77 -6.61
C LEU A 265 -5.72 -7.00 -5.38
N GLY A 266 -5.33 -6.52 -4.20
CA GLY A 266 -6.09 -6.66 -2.96
C GLY A 266 -6.13 -8.10 -2.40
N LEU A 267 -5.22 -8.97 -2.85
CA LEU A 267 -5.12 -10.34 -2.34
C LEU A 267 -4.27 -10.44 -1.08
N LEU A 268 -3.32 -9.51 -0.90
CA LEU A 268 -2.43 -9.42 0.26
C LEU A 268 -2.43 -7.98 0.76
N GLN A 269 -2.32 -7.77 2.08
CA GLN A 269 -2.27 -6.40 2.62
C GLN A 269 -0.89 -5.75 2.47
N LYS A 270 0.19 -6.53 2.65
CA LYS A 270 1.58 -6.03 2.64
C LYS A 270 2.32 -6.42 1.38
N GLY A 271 2.18 -7.66 0.91
CA GLY A 271 2.89 -8.15 -0.27
C GLY A 271 4.42 -8.25 -0.14
N HIS A 272 4.97 -8.10 1.07
CA HIS A 272 6.40 -8.28 1.33
C HIS A 272 6.80 -9.75 1.17
N VAL A 273 8.08 -10.01 0.94
CA VAL A 273 8.59 -11.38 0.77
C VAL A 273 9.58 -11.71 1.88
N ILE A 274 9.31 -12.79 2.60
CA ILE A 274 10.22 -13.39 3.57
C ILE A 274 10.94 -14.55 2.90
N GLU A 275 12.22 -14.39 2.66
CA GLU A 275 13.08 -15.45 2.12
C GLU A 275 13.54 -16.38 3.25
N CYS A 276 13.50 -17.68 2.99
CA CYS A 276 13.95 -18.70 3.93
C CYS A 276 14.59 -19.89 3.22
N GLN A 277 15.50 -20.54 3.94
CA GLN A 277 16.17 -21.77 3.53
C GLN A 277 15.90 -22.87 4.56
N ARG A 278 16.40 -24.09 4.33
CA ARG A 278 16.25 -25.22 5.27
C ARG A 278 16.62 -24.84 6.71
N GLN A 279 17.75 -24.15 6.89
CA GLN A 279 18.26 -23.74 8.20
C GLN A 279 17.31 -22.80 8.95
N ASP A 280 16.44 -22.07 8.24
CA ASP A 280 15.45 -21.17 8.82
C ASP A 280 14.20 -21.89 9.30
N LEU A 281 13.93 -23.08 8.78
CA LEU A 281 12.68 -23.81 9.00
C LEU A 281 12.87 -25.04 9.90
N VAL A 282 14.02 -25.70 9.80
CA VAL A 282 14.31 -26.93 10.53
C VAL A 282 15.00 -26.60 11.86
N GLY A 283 14.52 -27.19 12.95
CA GLY A 283 15.12 -27.07 14.29
C GLY A 283 16.29 -28.05 14.50
N GLU A 284 17.20 -27.71 15.42
CA GLU A 284 18.32 -28.59 15.80
C GLU A 284 17.89 -29.68 16.79
N TYR A 285 16.76 -29.46 17.48
CA TYR A 285 16.21 -30.32 18.53
C TYR A 285 14.77 -30.75 18.22
N ILE A 286 14.38 -31.93 18.72
CA ILE A 286 13.02 -32.48 18.55
C ILE A 286 11.99 -31.46 19.07
N GLY A 287 10.93 -31.20 18.29
CA GLY A 287 9.84 -30.30 18.66
C GLY A 287 10.11 -28.81 18.48
N HIS A 288 11.33 -28.41 18.05
CA HIS A 288 11.65 -27.02 17.74
C HIS A 288 11.31 -26.63 16.31
N THR A 289 11.10 -27.59 15.41
CA THR A 289 10.84 -27.35 13.99
C THR A 289 9.48 -26.69 13.76
N ALA A 290 8.39 -27.27 14.27
CA ALA A 290 7.05 -26.70 14.03
C ALA A 290 6.88 -25.25 14.54
N PRO A 291 7.40 -24.86 15.73
CA PRO A 291 7.42 -23.45 16.15
C PRO A 291 8.24 -22.54 15.23
N LYS A 292 9.35 -23.04 14.67
CA LYS A 292 10.24 -22.26 13.80
C LYS A 292 9.59 -21.96 12.45
N VAL A 293 8.93 -22.96 11.85
CA VAL A 293 8.09 -22.78 10.66
C VAL A 293 7.00 -21.75 10.93
N ARG A 294 6.26 -21.90 12.05
CA ARG A 294 5.21 -20.96 12.43
C ARG A 294 5.70 -19.52 12.53
N ARG A 295 6.83 -19.27 13.20
CA ARG A 295 7.42 -17.92 13.28
C ARG A 295 7.74 -17.32 11.91
N LYS A 296 8.23 -18.13 10.96
CA LYS A 296 8.51 -17.65 9.60
C LYS A 296 7.21 -17.38 8.83
N CYS A 297 6.19 -18.21 9.01
CA CYS A 297 4.84 -17.93 8.47
C CYS A 297 4.21 -16.67 9.10
N ASP A 298 4.39 -16.45 10.40
CA ASP A 298 3.95 -15.24 11.11
C ASP A 298 4.62 -13.98 10.55
N ALA A 299 5.94 -14.05 10.32
CA ALA A 299 6.68 -12.96 9.68
C ALA A 299 6.22 -12.69 8.24
N ALA A 300 5.72 -13.71 7.54
CA ALA A 300 5.23 -13.61 6.16
C ALA A 300 3.72 -13.29 6.07
N MET A 301 3.06 -12.94 7.18
CA MET A 301 1.63 -12.66 7.20
C MET A 301 1.24 -11.45 6.35
N ASP A 302 0.19 -11.63 5.56
CA ASP A 302 -0.26 -10.70 4.52
C ASP A 302 0.81 -10.43 3.45
N GLY A 303 1.74 -11.38 3.28
CA GLY A 303 2.85 -11.35 2.35
C GLY A 303 3.11 -12.73 1.73
N VAL A 304 4.36 -12.92 1.31
CA VAL A 304 4.84 -14.12 0.62
C VAL A 304 5.97 -14.77 1.43
N LEU A 305 5.86 -16.06 1.73
CA LEU A 305 6.95 -16.88 2.23
C LEU A 305 7.65 -17.57 1.06
N PHE A 306 8.88 -17.16 0.76
CA PHE A 306 9.68 -17.72 -0.31
C PHE A 306 10.72 -18.71 0.24
N ILE A 307 10.53 -19.99 -0.08
CA ILE A 307 11.42 -21.08 0.36
C ILE A 307 12.36 -21.43 -0.78
N ASP A 308 13.63 -21.03 -0.69
CA ASP A 308 14.63 -21.41 -1.67
C ASP A 308 15.16 -22.83 -1.40
N GLU A 309 15.49 -23.53 -2.48
CA GLU A 309 15.92 -24.93 -2.47
C GLU A 309 15.02 -25.81 -1.57
N ALA A 310 13.70 -25.70 -1.70
CA ALA A 310 12.74 -26.34 -0.81
C ALA A 310 12.89 -27.88 -0.74
N TYR A 311 13.37 -28.50 -1.82
CA TYR A 311 13.70 -29.92 -1.87
C TYR A 311 14.74 -30.35 -0.83
N SER A 312 15.59 -29.43 -0.37
CA SER A 312 16.58 -29.66 0.69
C SER A 312 15.93 -30.02 2.03
N LEU A 313 14.64 -29.70 2.25
CA LEU A 313 13.88 -30.14 3.42
C LEU A 313 13.77 -31.66 3.49
N MET A 314 13.79 -32.36 2.35
CA MET A 314 13.85 -33.82 2.31
C MET A 314 15.29 -34.31 2.32
N GLN A 315 15.64 -35.08 3.36
CA GLN A 315 16.89 -35.83 3.42
C GLN A 315 16.57 -37.31 3.62
N PRO A 316 16.61 -38.14 2.55
CA PRO A 316 16.20 -39.54 2.62
C PRO A 316 17.01 -40.41 3.59
N ASN A 317 18.22 -39.97 3.98
CA ASN A 317 19.20 -40.79 4.69
C ASN A 317 19.63 -40.20 6.06
N SER A 318 18.88 -39.27 6.65
CA SER A 318 19.18 -38.78 8.00
C SER A 318 18.30 -39.47 9.04
N ASP A 319 18.90 -40.13 10.04
CA ASP A 319 18.20 -40.77 11.18
C ASP A 319 17.34 -39.80 12.03
N LYS A 320 17.38 -38.50 11.72
CA LYS A 320 16.59 -37.44 12.37
C LYS A 320 15.74 -36.71 11.31
N ASP A 321 14.53 -37.18 11.11
CA ASP A 321 13.59 -36.68 10.10
C ASP A 321 12.85 -35.39 10.54
N PHE A 322 13.61 -34.35 10.90
CA PHE A 322 13.01 -33.04 11.23
C PHE A 322 12.50 -32.30 9.98
N GLY A 323 12.88 -32.75 8.79
CA GLY A 323 12.45 -32.17 7.53
C GLY A 323 10.97 -32.45 7.22
N SER A 324 10.51 -33.67 7.46
CA SER A 324 9.09 -34.02 7.27
C SER A 324 8.18 -33.27 8.24
N GLU A 325 8.64 -33.05 9.48
CA GLU A 325 7.94 -32.20 10.47
C GLU A 325 7.78 -30.76 9.95
N ALA A 326 8.82 -30.19 9.33
CA ALA A 326 8.76 -28.86 8.75
C ALA A 326 7.74 -28.77 7.60
N ILE A 327 7.71 -29.77 6.73
CA ILE A 327 6.75 -29.86 5.62
C ILE A 327 5.32 -29.99 6.15
N ALA A 328 5.09 -30.87 7.14
CA ALA A 328 3.77 -31.04 7.74
C ALA A 328 3.26 -29.75 8.40
N ALA A 329 4.13 -29.05 9.14
CA ALA A 329 3.81 -27.75 9.73
C ALA A 329 3.49 -26.71 8.65
N LEU A 330 4.29 -26.63 7.58
CA LEU A 330 4.06 -25.70 6.47
C LEU A 330 2.71 -25.97 5.78
N VAL A 331 2.40 -27.24 5.53
CA VAL A 331 1.11 -27.66 4.96
C VAL A 331 -0.05 -27.21 5.84
N ALA A 332 0.06 -27.37 7.16
CA ALA A 332 -0.96 -26.92 8.10
C ALA A 332 -1.13 -25.39 8.09
N GLU A 333 -0.05 -24.62 8.06
CA GLU A 333 -0.11 -23.15 7.97
C GLU A 333 -0.72 -22.66 6.65
N MET A 334 -0.40 -23.33 5.54
CA MET A 334 -1.04 -23.07 4.25
C MET A 334 -2.55 -23.30 4.29
N GLU A 335 -3.04 -24.23 5.11
CA GLU A 335 -4.48 -24.46 5.26
C GLU A 335 -5.17 -23.46 6.17
N ASN A 336 -4.54 -23.14 7.29
CA ASN A 336 -5.12 -22.26 8.30
C ASN A 336 -5.14 -20.80 7.87
N ARG A 337 -4.28 -20.43 6.90
CA ARG A 337 -4.03 -19.02 6.51
C ARG A 337 -4.15 -18.77 5.01
N ARG A 338 -5.02 -19.51 4.32
CA ARG A 338 -5.16 -19.51 2.84
C ARG A 338 -5.35 -18.11 2.23
N ASP A 339 -6.05 -17.21 2.94
CA ASP A 339 -6.39 -15.87 2.44
C ASP A 339 -5.35 -14.80 2.79
N ARG A 340 -4.35 -15.13 3.61
CA ARG A 340 -3.39 -14.15 4.17
C ARG A 340 -1.94 -14.55 4.02
N LEU A 341 -1.64 -15.76 3.54
CA LEU A 341 -0.28 -16.24 3.38
C LEU A 341 -0.12 -16.89 2.00
N VAL A 342 0.87 -16.42 1.26
CA VAL A 342 1.26 -17.04 -0.01
C VAL A 342 2.61 -17.73 0.17
N VAL A 343 2.65 -19.04 0.01
CA VAL A 343 3.91 -19.79 -0.01
C VAL A 343 4.38 -19.97 -1.46
N ILE A 344 5.64 -19.63 -1.71
CA ILE A 344 6.35 -19.93 -2.96
C ILE A 344 7.51 -20.85 -2.64
N VAL A 345 7.54 -22.03 -3.27
CA VAL A 345 8.68 -22.96 -3.15
C VAL A 345 9.51 -22.93 -4.41
N ALA A 346 10.83 -22.78 -4.27
CA ALA A 346 11.76 -22.66 -5.38
C ALA A 346 12.83 -23.77 -5.38
N GLY A 347 13.29 -24.14 -6.57
CA GLY A 347 14.41 -25.07 -6.71
C GLY A 347 14.68 -25.50 -8.15
N HIS A 348 15.56 -26.50 -8.30
CA HIS A 348 15.87 -27.10 -9.59
C HIS A 348 14.72 -28.02 -10.04
N THR A 349 14.51 -28.10 -11.36
CA THR A 349 13.31 -28.72 -11.93
C THR A 349 13.14 -30.20 -11.58
N GLN A 350 14.21 -31.00 -11.58
CA GLN A 350 14.09 -32.44 -11.33
C GLN A 350 13.92 -32.74 -9.83
N GLU A 351 14.63 -31.98 -9.00
CA GLU A 351 14.66 -32.07 -7.55
C GLU A 351 13.30 -31.64 -6.97
N MET A 352 12.71 -30.56 -7.52
CA MET A 352 11.35 -30.14 -7.17
C MET A 352 10.29 -31.16 -7.61
N LYS A 353 10.47 -31.81 -8.76
CA LYS A 353 9.55 -32.88 -9.18
C LYS A 353 9.57 -34.05 -8.19
N ALA A 354 10.75 -34.53 -7.81
CA ALA A 354 10.91 -35.57 -6.79
C ALA A 354 10.34 -35.14 -5.43
N PHE A 355 10.53 -33.88 -5.04
CA PHE A 355 9.99 -33.28 -3.82
C PHE A 355 8.46 -33.31 -3.75
N LEU A 356 7.78 -32.95 -4.84
CA LEU A 356 6.31 -32.95 -4.90
C LEU A 356 5.73 -34.36 -4.99
N ASP A 357 6.39 -35.27 -5.71
CA ASP A 357 5.95 -36.66 -5.83
C ASP A 357 6.06 -37.39 -4.47
N ALA A 358 7.05 -37.04 -3.64
CA ALA A 358 7.19 -37.56 -2.29
C ALA A 358 6.18 -36.97 -1.27
N ASN A 359 5.55 -35.83 -1.58
CA ASN A 359 4.65 -35.12 -0.68
C ASN A 359 3.29 -34.80 -1.34
N PRO A 360 2.37 -35.78 -1.40
CA PRO A 360 1.07 -35.59 -2.06
C PRO A 360 0.26 -34.41 -1.51
N GLY A 361 0.43 -34.09 -0.22
CA GLY A 361 -0.21 -32.94 0.43
C GLY A 361 0.26 -31.58 -0.12
N LEU A 362 1.51 -31.45 -0.57
CA LEU A 362 1.98 -30.23 -1.22
C LEU A 362 1.40 -30.14 -2.64
N ARG A 363 1.34 -31.26 -3.37
CA ARG A 363 0.84 -31.29 -4.76
C ARG A 363 -0.60 -30.82 -4.91
N SER A 364 -1.46 -31.05 -3.92
CA SER A 364 -2.85 -30.55 -3.95
C SER A 364 -2.96 -29.05 -3.67
N ARG A 365 -1.99 -28.45 -2.96
CA ARG A 365 -1.99 -27.04 -2.57
C ARG A 365 -1.22 -26.17 -3.58
N PHE A 366 -0.22 -26.74 -4.23
CA PHE A 366 0.55 -26.11 -5.31
C PHE A 366 0.09 -26.60 -6.68
N TRP A 367 -0.86 -25.88 -7.27
CA TRP A 367 -1.43 -26.25 -8.56
C TRP A 367 -0.76 -25.58 -9.76
N ARG A 368 0.00 -24.49 -9.55
CA ARG A 368 0.77 -23.79 -10.61
C ARG A 368 2.26 -23.93 -10.41
N THR A 369 2.96 -24.16 -11.52
CA THR A 369 4.42 -24.16 -11.59
C THR A 369 4.87 -23.15 -12.63
N LEU A 370 5.69 -22.18 -12.23
CA LEU A 370 6.38 -21.26 -13.12
C LEU A 370 7.77 -21.83 -13.43
N HIS A 371 8.05 -22.04 -14.70
CA HIS A 371 9.34 -22.54 -15.18
C HIS A 371 10.21 -21.39 -15.67
N PHE A 372 11.37 -21.24 -15.06
CA PHE A 372 12.37 -20.22 -15.36
C PHE A 372 13.45 -20.83 -16.24
N GLU A 373 13.41 -20.46 -17.51
CA GLU A 373 14.38 -20.87 -18.51
C GLU A 373 15.72 -20.14 -18.30
N ASP A 374 16.79 -20.73 -18.83
CA ASP A 374 18.09 -20.07 -18.86
C ASP A 374 18.05 -18.88 -19.81
N TYR A 375 18.76 -17.82 -19.47
CA TYR A 375 18.88 -16.65 -20.33
C TYR A 375 19.66 -16.99 -21.60
N THR A 376 19.24 -16.38 -22.71
CA THR A 376 19.99 -16.36 -23.96
C THR A 376 21.26 -15.51 -23.82
N ALA A 377 22.20 -15.66 -24.77
CA ALA A 377 23.43 -14.88 -24.75
C ALA A 377 23.15 -13.36 -24.84
N GLY A 378 22.13 -12.98 -25.61
CA GLY A 378 21.66 -11.60 -25.71
C GLY A 378 21.10 -11.08 -24.39
N GLU A 379 20.25 -11.84 -23.72
CA GLU A 379 19.70 -11.45 -22.40
C GLU A 379 20.78 -11.37 -21.31
N LEU A 380 21.77 -12.27 -21.33
CA LEU A 380 22.91 -12.18 -20.40
C LEU A 380 23.78 -10.93 -20.66
N LEU A 381 23.92 -10.55 -21.92
CA LEU A 381 24.59 -9.30 -22.30
C LEU A 381 23.81 -8.08 -21.81
N GLU A 382 22.49 -8.06 -21.97
CA GLU A 382 21.63 -6.99 -21.43
C GLU A 382 21.72 -6.90 -19.91
N ILE A 383 21.75 -8.04 -19.21
CA ILE A 383 21.94 -8.08 -17.74
C ILE A 383 23.30 -7.50 -17.35
N PHE A 384 24.36 -7.84 -18.08
CA PHE A 384 25.68 -7.28 -17.85
C PHE A 384 25.70 -5.75 -18.10
N GLU A 385 25.10 -5.30 -19.21
CA GLU A 385 24.96 -3.88 -19.54
C GLU A 385 24.19 -3.14 -18.44
N ARG A 386 23.18 -3.79 -17.83
CA ARG A 386 22.45 -3.21 -16.71
C ARG A 386 23.34 -3.03 -15.48
N PHE A 387 24.15 -4.03 -15.11
CA PHE A 387 25.12 -3.87 -14.02
C PHE A 387 26.15 -2.77 -14.31
N ALA A 388 26.57 -2.63 -15.56
CA ALA A 388 27.47 -1.55 -15.97
C ALA A 388 26.80 -0.18 -15.77
N ILE A 389 25.57 0.01 -16.29
CA ILE A 389 24.82 1.26 -16.16
C ILE A 389 24.56 1.62 -14.70
N ASP A 390 24.14 0.65 -13.88
CA ASP A 390 23.86 0.87 -12.45
C ASP A 390 25.14 1.26 -11.67
N GLY A 391 26.33 0.95 -12.22
CA GLY A 391 27.64 1.34 -11.67
C GLY A 391 28.31 2.51 -12.39
N ASP A 392 27.59 3.26 -13.23
CA ASP A 392 28.13 4.36 -14.06
C ASP A 392 29.19 3.94 -15.10
N TYR A 393 29.21 2.67 -15.50
CA TYR A 393 30.05 2.13 -16.56
C TYR A 393 29.29 1.96 -17.89
N ARG A 394 30.04 1.95 -18.99
CA ARG A 394 29.53 1.68 -20.34
C ARG A 394 30.47 0.73 -21.08
N LEU A 395 29.91 -0.15 -21.90
CA LEU A 395 30.70 -1.01 -22.78
C LEU A 395 30.94 -0.32 -24.13
N ASP A 396 32.16 -0.44 -24.65
CA ASP A 396 32.42 -0.11 -26.04
C ASP A 396 31.85 -1.18 -27.00
N ALA A 397 31.75 -0.84 -28.29
CA ALA A 397 31.16 -1.73 -29.29
C ALA A 397 31.94 -3.05 -29.46
N GLN A 398 33.26 -3.03 -29.25
CA GLN A 398 34.12 -4.20 -29.41
C GLN A 398 33.98 -5.16 -28.21
N ALA A 399 33.95 -4.61 -26.99
CA ALA A 399 33.69 -5.30 -25.74
C ALA A 399 32.34 -6.02 -25.80
N ARG A 400 31.31 -5.33 -26.29
CA ARG A 400 29.97 -5.90 -26.49
C ARG A 400 30.00 -7.16 -27.35
N SER A 401 30.69 -7.12 -28.50
CA SER A 401 30.81 -8.26 -29.41
C SER A 401 31.60 -9.42 -28.79
N VAL A 402 32.72 -9.14 -28.12
CA VAL A 402 33.55 -10.15 -27.44
C VAL A 402 32.77 -10.82 -26.31
N LEU A 403 32.03 -10.04 -25.54
CA LEU A 403 31.24 -10.51 -24.41
C LEU A 403 30.08 -11.41 -24.87
N LEU A 404 29.39 -11.03 -25.95
CA LEU A 404 28.34 -11.85 -26.56
C LEU A 404 28.88 -13.24 -26.95
N GLY A 405 30.00 -13.28 -27.69
CA GLY A 405 30.62 -14.55 -28.09
C GLY A 405 31.10 -15.39 -26.89
N ARG A 406 31.45 -14.75 -25.77
CA ARG A 406 31.80 -15.45 -24.52
C ARG A 406 30.57 -16.05 -23.84
N PHE A 407 29.44 -15.33 -23.81
CA PHE A 407 28.19 -15.87 -23.31
C PHE A 407 27.69 -17.03 -24.16
N GLU A 408 27.80 -16.95 -25.49
CA GLU A 408 27.46 -18.06 -26.40
C GLU A 408 28.29 -19.31 -26.09
N LYS A 409 29.62 -19.18 -25.90
CA LYS A 409 30.50 -20.31 -25.52
C LYS A 409 30.12 -20.88 -24.15
N SER A 410 29.84 -20.02 -23.18
CA SER A 410 29.46 -20.43 -21.82
C SER A 410 28.11 -21.16 -21.82
N LEU A 411 27.17 -20.71 -22.66
CA LEU A 411 25.90 -21.38 -22.93
C LEU A 411 26.04 -22.60 -23.85
N ALA A 412 27.15 -22.86 -24.51
CA ALA A 412 27.35 -24.11 -25.26
C ALA A 412 27.80 -25.26 -24.33
N GLY A 413 28.48 -24.94 -23.23
CA GLY A 413 28.96 -25.90 -22.23
C GLY A 413 28.02 -26.13 -21.05
N ARG A 414 26.71 -25.93 -21.21
CA ARG A 414 25.75 -25.87 -20.08
C ARG A 414 25.83 -27.10 -19.19
N THR A 415 26.06 -26.87 -17.90
CA THR A 415 25.82 -27.86 -16.84
C THR A 415 24.57 -27.46 -16.06
N ARG A 416 24.01 -28.42 -15.30
CA ARG A 416 22.81 -28.22 -14.45
C ARG A 416 22.98 -27.16 -13.36
N THR A 417 24.18 -26.61 -13.20
CA THR A 417 24.57 -25.63 -12.18
C THR A 417 24.92 -24.26 -12.77
N PHE A 418 24.64 -24.03 -14.05
CA PHE A 418 24.94 -22.75 -14.69
C PHE A 418 24.22 -21.59 -13.98
N GLY A 419 24.99 -20.59 -13.56
CA GLY A 419 24.52 -19.54 -12.66
C GLY A 419 23.80 -18.36 -13.33
N ASN A 420 23.56 -18.39 -14.65
CA ASN A 420 22.82 -17.35 -15.39
C ASN A 420 23.25 -15.91 -15.01
N ALA A 421 22.35 -15.09 -14.46
CA ALA A 421 22.68 -13.71 -14.05
C ALA A 421 23.81 -13.62 -13.01
N ARG A 422 23.99 -14.66 -12.16
CA ARG A 422 25.14 -14.74 -11.24
C ARG A 422 26.44 -14.92 -12.03
N HIS A 423 26.43 -15.67 -13.13
CA HIS A 423 27.59 -15.77 -14.01
C HIS A 423 27.89 -14.43 -14.69
N ALA A 424 26.87 -13.71 -15.18
CA ALA A 424 27.04 -12.38 -15.75
C ALA A 424 27.61 -11.39 -14.71
N ARG A 425 27.12 -11.40 -13.47
CA ARG A 425 27.66 -10.59 -12.36
C ARG A 425 29.13 -10.91 -12.07
N ASN A 426 29.49 -12.19 -11.96
CA ASN A 426 30.87 -12.59 -11.71
C ASN A 426 31.81 -12.14 -12.84
N LEU A 427 31.36 -12.20 -14.10
CA LEU A 427 32.12 -11.68 -15.24
C LEU A 427 32.26 -10.15 -15.20
N PHE A 428 31.22 -9.45 -14.74
CA PHE A 428 31.26 -7.99 -14.58
C PHE A 428 32.27 -7.58 -13.49
N GLU A 429 32.24 -8.23 -12.32
CA GLU A 429 33.20 -7.99 -11.25
C GLU A 429 34.66 -8.25 -11.71
N GLN A 430 34.89 -9.32 -12.45
CA GLN A 430 36.20 -9.60 -13.07
C GLN A 430 36.60 -8.53 -14.09
N ALA A 431 35.63 -8.00 -14.85
CA ALA A 431 35.90 -6.94 -15.81
C ALA A 431 36.25 -5.62 -15.12
N LEU A 432 35.59 -5.30 -13.99
CA LEU A 432 35.92 -4.13 -13.18
C LEU A 432 37.33 -4.20 -12.60
N GLU A 433 37.76 -5.38 -12.13
CA GLU A 433 39.13 -5.57 -11.62
C GLU A 433 40.18 -5.28 -12.71
N LYS A 434 39.96 -5.79 -13.93
CA LYS A 434 40.86 -5.53 -15.06
C LYS A 434 40.79 -4.08 -15.55
N HIS A 435 39.59 -3.49 -15.57
CA HIS A 435 39.39 -2.07 -15.89
C HIS A 435 40.15 -1.19 -14.91
N ALA A 436 40.02 -1.42 -13.61
CA ALA A 436 40.76 -0.71 -12.57
C ALA A 436 42.28 -0.86 -12.75
N ALA A 437 42.76 -2.06 -13.08
CA ALA A 437 44.17 -2.30 -13.37
C ALA A 437 44.67 -1.57 -14.63
N ARG A 438 43.82 -1.35 -15.63
CA ARG A 438 44.14 -0.57 -16.84
C ARG A 438 44.14 0.93 -16.54
N VAL A 439 43.07 1.43 -15.94
CA VAL A 439 42.87 2.87 -15.68
C VAL A 439 43.82 3.37 -14.60
N GLY A 440 44.11 2.58 -13.57
CA GLY A 440 45.07 2.92 -12.52
C GLY A 440 46.52 3.07 -13.00
N ARG A 441 46.84 2.69 -14.24
CA ARG A 441 48.15 2.95 -14.87
C ARG A 441 48.20 4.28 -15.61
N LEU A 442 47.07 4.96 -15.79
CA LEU A 442 47.02 6.28 -16.42
C LEU A 442 47.38 7.35 -15.39
N ALA A 443 48.21 8.32 -15.78
CA ALA A 443 48.64 9.39 -14.89
C ALA A 443 47.51 10.38 -14.55
N ASP A 444 46.57 10.57 -15.47
CA ASP A 444 45.38 11.42 -15.30
C ASP A 444 44.24 10.88 -16.19
N PRO A 445 43.42 9.94 -15.68
CA PRO A 445 42.36 9.34 -16.48
C PRO A 445 41.17 10.30 -16.63
N ASP A 446 40.72 10.49 -17.86
CA ASP A 446 39.52 11.28 -18.15
C ASP A 446 38.23 10.52 -17.77
N CYS A 447 37.11 11.25 -17.73
CA CYS A 447 35.81 10.68 -17.40
C CYS A 447 35.44 9.51 -18.34
N ALA A 448 35.81 9.58 -19.62
CA ALA A 448 35.58 8.52 -20.58
C ALA A 448 36.37 7.24 -20.24
N ALA A 449 37.65 7.35 -19.86
CA ALA A 449 38.46 6.22 -19.44
C ALA A 449 37.94 5.58 -18.14
N LEU A 450 37.46 6.39 -17.20
CA LEU A 450 36.87 5.92 -15.94
C LEU A 450 35.55 5.16 -16.16
N GLN A 451 34.76 5.52 -17.17
CA GLN A 451 33.45 4.90 -17.41
C GLN A 451 33.48 3.77 -18.43
N THR A 452 34.45 3.72 -19.36
CA THR A 452 34.40 2.80 -20.50
C THR A 452 35.12 1.49 -20.24
N ILE A 453 34.37 0.38 -20.23
CA ILE A 453 34.87 -1.00 -20.25
C ILE A 453 35.15 -1.41 -21.71
N THR A 454 36.38 -1.80 -21.96
CA THR A 454 36.89 -2.19 -23.29
C THR A 454 37.03 -3.70 -23.41
N ALA A 455 37.25 -4.20 -24.63
CA ALA A 455 37.47 -5.63 -24.86
C ALA A 455 38.68 -6.20 -24.09
N PHE A 456 39.68 -5.38 -23.75
CA PHE A 456 40.85 -5.79 -22.97
C PHE A 456 40.55 -6.01 -21.49
N ASP A 457 39.48 -5.37 -21.00
CA ASP A 457 39.06 -5.47 -19.61
C ASP A 457 38.23 -6.74 -19.38
N LEU A 458 37.79 -7.43 -20.44
CA LEU A 458 37.04 -8.67 -20.29
C LEU A 458 37.97 -9.84 -19.90
N PRO A 459 37.52 -10.74 -19.00
CA PRO A 459 38.29 -11.92 -18.57
C PRO A 459 38.61 -12.91 -19.69
#